data_AF-A0A9W8M9U1-F1
#
_entry.id   AF-A0A9W8M9U1-F1
#
_cell.length_a   1.000
_cell.length_b   1.000
_cell.length_c   1.000
_cell.angle_alpha   90.00
_cell.angle_beta   90.00
_cell.angle_gamma   90.00
#
_symmetry.space_group_name_H-M   'P 1'
#
loop_
_entity.id
_entity.type
_entity.pdbx_description
1 polymer ?
#
loop_
_entity_poly.entity_id
_entity_poly.type
_entity_poly.pdbx_seq_one_letter_code
_entity_poly.pdbx_strand_id
1 'polypeptide(L)'
;MTDLNAALDVENPWKAYLGEIYFSRKPPQPLGTVSYDDIEAQAKEKLKDIPGAFMYAGGSAGANSTYRANLRAFEKWGIIPRMLRDANNRTLETTLFNKKLSSPLILAPIGVQGIFHPEAESGAARAAQKLNIPYVLSTAATRTIEEIAEANGDGHRWFQLYWPRTNEVTLSLLNRAKNAGYSALVVTLDTSTIGWRPHDLERSYLPFAHGVGVQVGISDPVFMARYNKQPITKTEIPFPYEADKLDKAFLEGDPKAKESVFLGIEWMKEANSGIFRTWEDLKFLRDNWEGALVVKGIQCLEDAEKALQFGVDGIVVSNHGTLLLPIPTFPR
;
A
#
# COMPACT_ATOMS: atom_id res chain seq x y z
N MET A 1 -9.40 40.28 23.63
CA MET A 1 -8.91 39.16 22.79
C MET A 1 -10.10 38.30 22.48
N THR A 2 -10.74 38.53 21.34
CA THR A 2 -11.77 37.64 20.81
C THR A 2 -11.13 36.28 20.55
N ASP A 3 -11.83 35.23 20.96
CA ASP A 3 -11.41 33.85 20.85
C ASP A 3 -11.15 33.51 19.37
N LEU A 4 -9.88 33.55 18.96
CA LEU A 4 -9.43 33.32 17.58
C LEU A 4 -9.79 31.91 17.08
N ASN A 5 -10.19 31.00 18.00
CA ASN A 5 -10.68 29.68 17.66
C ASN A 5 -12.08 29.70 17.03
N ALA A 6 -12.88 30.75 17.26
CA ALA A 6 -14.24 30.85 16.73
C ALA A 6 -14.31 31.08 15.20
N ALA A 7 -13.17 31.35 14.54
CA ALA A 7 -13.08 31.58 13.09
C ALA A 7 -12.73 30.31 12.29
N LEU A 8 -12.46 29.19 12.97
CA LEU A 8 -12.23 27.91 12.30
C LEU A 8 -13.58 27.26 12.00
N ASP A 9 -13.86 27.13 10.72
CA ASP A 9 -14.98 26.37 10.18
C ASP A 9 -14.74 24.87 10.45
N VAL A 10 -15.07 24.45 11.68
CA VAL A 10 -14.77 23.11 12.23
C VAL A 10 -15.45 22.00 11.42
N GLU A 11 -16.47 22.34 10.64
CA GLU A 11 -17.22 21.40 9.81
C GLU A 11 -16.44 20.93 8.56
N ASN A 12 -15.42 21.67 8.11
CA ASN A 12 -14.58 21.26 6.98
C ASN A 12 -13.10 21.11 7.39
N PRO A 13 -12.66 19.88 7.73
CA PRO A 13 -11.29 19.64 8.22
C PRO A 13 -10.21 20.02 7.21
N TRP A 14 -10.49 19.94 5.91
CA TRP A 14 -9.54 20.27 4.85
C TRP A 14 -9.19 21.76 4.80
N LYS A 15 -10.18 22.61 5.05
CA LYS A 15 -10.01 24.06 5.16
C LYS A 15 -9.44 24.44 6.54
N ALA A 16 -9.91 23.76 7.59
CA ALA A 16 -9.48 24.02 8.96
C ALA A 16 -7.96 23.84 9.14
N TYR A 17 -7.34 22.89 8.44
CA TYR A 17 -5.89 22.65 8.54
C TYR A 17 -5.03 23.89 8.22
N LEU A 18 -5.37 24.63 7.15
CA LEU A 18 -4.67 25.88 6.81
C LEU A 18 -4.86 26.95 7.91
N GLY A 19 -6.08 27.07 8.41
CA GLY A 19 -6.41 27.99 9.49
C GLY A 19 -5.66 27.66 10.77
N GLU A 20 -5.61 26.39 11.16
CA GLU A 20 -4.88 25.91 12.34
C GLU A 20 -3.41 26.31 12.29
N ILE A 21 -2.74 26.14 11.15
CA ILE A 21 -1.34 26.54 10.96
C ILE A 21 -1.17 28.05 11.17
N TYR A 22 -1.98 28.88 10.49
CA TYR A 22 -1.86 30.34 10.61
C TYR A 22 -2.21 30.87 12.00
N PHE A 23 -3.27 30.36 12.62
CA PHE A 23 -3.72 30.84 13.94
C PHE A 23 -2.86 30.32 15.09
N SER A 24 -2.35 29.08 14.98
CA SER A 24 -1.36 28.58 15.94
C SER A 24 -0.02 29.28 15.82
N ARG A 25 0.26 29.94 14.67
CA ARG A 25 1.55 30.55 14.33
C ARG A 25 2.72 29.58 14.46
N LYS A 26 2.46 28.31 14.19
CA LYS A 26 3.45 27.23 14.22
C LYS A 26 3.47 26.54 12.85
N PRO A 27 4.64 26.06 12.41
CA PRO A 27 4.69 25.20 11.23
C PRO A 27 3.86 23.93 11.46
N PRO A 28 3.36 23.29 10.39
CA PRO A 28 2.53 22.08 10.50
C PRO A 28 3.27 21.01 11.30
N GLN A 29 2.62 20.42 12.30
CA GLN A 29 3.22 19.37 13.12
C GLN A 29 2.74 17.98 12.69
N PRO A 30 3.57 16.93 12.82
CA PRO A 30 4.95 16.94 13.30
C PRO A 30 6.01 17.24 12.21
N LEU A 31 5.61 17.41 10.94
CA LEU A 31 6.52 17.44 9.80
C LEU A 31 7.31 18.76 9.61
N GLY A 32 6.86 19.84 10.23
CA GLY A 32 7.44 21.17 10.09
C GLY A 32 7.25 21.83 8.71
N THR A 33 6.68 21.12 7.73
CA THR A 33 6.51 21.58 6.34
C THR A 33 5.28 20.94 5.68
N VAL A 34 4.77 21.58 4.64
CA VAL A 34 3.79 21.01 3.69
C VAL A 34 4.41 20.72 2.33
N SER A 35 5.70 21.03 2.15
CA SER A 35 6.43 20.79 0.91
C SER A 35 6.76 19.31 0.76
N TYR A 36 6.39 18.73 -0.38
CA TYR A 36 6.69 17.33 -0.69
C TYR A 36 8.21 17.06 -0.68
N ASP A 37 9.00 17.92 -1.32
CA ASP A 37 10.45 17.76 -1.42
C ASP A 37 11.13 17.79 -0.05
N ASP A 38 10.64 18.65 0.86
CA ASP A 38 11.16 18.70 2.23
C ASP A 38 10.78 17.44 3.03
N ILE A 39 9.56 16.92 2.83
CA ILE A 39 9.11 15.68 3.49
C ILE A 39 9.98 14.50 3.02
N GLU A 40 10.24 14.39 1.72
CA GLU A 40 11.12 13.35 1.16
C GLU A 40 12.56 13.49 1.68
N ALA A 41 13.10 14.71 1.70
CA ALA A 41 14.44 14.97 2.24
C ALA A 41 14.55 14.63 3.73
N GLN A 42 13.54 14.97 4.53
CA GLN A 42 13.47 14.59 5.94
C GLN A 42 13.40 13.07 6.12
N ALA A 43 12.57 12.37 5.33
CA ALA A 43 12.49 10.92 5.36
C ALA A 43 13.85 10.27 5.00
N LYS A 44 14.54 10.79 3.98
CA LYS A 44 15.87 10.36 3.58
C LYS A 44 16.90 10.55 4.70
N GLU A 45 16.89 11.70 5.37
CA GLU A 45 17.78 11.98 6.49
C GLU A 45 17.49 11.06 7.69
N LYS A 46 16.21 10.80 8.00
CA LYS A 46 15.81 9.88 9.09
C LYS A 46 16.20 8.43 8.82
N LEU A 47 16.26 8.03 7.55
CA LEU A 47 16.61 6.66 7.12
C LEU A 47 18.06 6.54 6.62
N LYS A 48 18.92 7.54 6.86
CA LYS A 48 20.29 7.59 6.32
C LYS A 48 21.16 6.39 6.72
N ASP A 49 20.92 5.83 7.90
CA ASP A 49 21.65 4.68 8.44
C ASP A 49 21.11 3.33 7.90
N ILE A 50 19.94 3.35 7.25
CA ILE A 50 19.31 2.21 6.58
C ILE A 50 18.84 2.60 5.17
N PRO A 51 19.78 2.98 4.27
CA PRO A 51 19.42 3.60 2.99
C PRO A 51 18.66 2.66 2.05
N GLY A 52 18.72 1.34 2.27
CA GLY A 52 17.88 0.36 1.57
C GLY A 52 16.39 0.55 1.86
N ALA A 53 16.02 0.95 3.08
CA ALA A 53 14.62 1.21 3.42
C ALA A 53 14.08 2.43 2.64
N PHE A 54 14.82 3.54 2.61
CA PHE A 54 14.40 4.72 1.84
C PHE A 54 14.24 4.39 0.36
N MET A 55 15.20 3.67 -0.21
CA MET A 55 15.21 3.36 -1.63
C MET A 55 14.29 2.20 -2.03
N TYR A 56 13.85 1.37 -1.09
CA TYR A 56 12.79 0.41 -1.36
C TYR A 56 11.47 1.13 -1.71
N ALA A 57 11.22 2.30 -1.10
CA ALA A 57 10.10 3.18 -1.46
C ALA A 57 10.43 4.12 -2.64
N GLY A 58 11.61 4.74 -2.64
CA GLY A 58 12.01 5.75 -3.62
C GLY A 58 12.63 5.22 -4.92
N GLY A 59 12.95 3.92 -4.98
CA GLY A 59 13.50 3.27 -6.15
C GLY A 59 12.47 3.08 -7.26
N SER A 60 12.92 2.90 -8.49
CA SER A 60 12.04 2.55 -9.62
C SER A 60 12.74 1.55 -10.54
N ALA A 61 11.98 1.01 -11.50
CA ALA A 61 12.53 0.09 -12.48
C ALA A 61 13.46 0.79 -13.48
N GLY A 62 14.53 0.10 -13.86
CA GLY A 62 15.47 0.53 -14.87
C GLY A 62 16.09 1.90 -14.58
N ALA A 63 16.04 2.81 -15.56
CA ALA A 63 16.66 4.14 -15.48
C ALA A 63 15.74 5.22 -14.87
N ASN A 64 14.68 4.83 -14.16
CA ASN A 64 13.65 5.71 -13.57
C ASN A 64 12.96 6.65 -14.61
N SER A 65 12.96 6.27 -15.90
CA SER A 65 12.38 7.10 -16.97
C SER A 65 10.88 7.26 -16.82
N THR A 66 10.18 6.16 -16.51
CA THR A 66 8.73 6.18 -16.29
C THR A 66 8.36 6.97 -15.04
N TYR A 67 9.16 6.92 -13.97
CA TYR A 67 8.95 7.74 -12.77
C TYR A 67 8.90 9.23 -13.13
N ARG A 68 9.94 9.70 -13.85
CA ARG A 68 10.00 11.09 -14.31
C ARG A 68 8.87 11.42 -15.28
N ALA A 69 8.45 10.48 -16.13
CA ALA A 69 7.35 10.66 -17.06
C ALA A 69 6.00 10.79 -16.35
N ASN A 70 5.76 10.03 -15.27
CA ASN A 70 4.56 10.13 -14.45
C ASN A 70 4.42 11.54 -13.87
N LEU A 71 5.49 12.10 -13.28
CA LEU A 71 5.48 13.46 -12.73
C LEU A 71 5.24 14.52 -13.81
N ARG A 72 6.01 14.46 -14.91
CA ARG A 72 5.87 15.38 -16.04
C ARG A 72 4.51 15.31 -16.74
N ALA A 73 3.76 14.21 -16.59
CA ALA A 73 2.44 14.10 -17.20
C ALA A 73 1.45 15.12 -16.59
N PHE A 74 1.58 15.45 -15.31
CA PHE A 74 0.72 16.45 -14.65
C PHE A 74 1.01 17.88 -15.14
N GLU A 75 2.25 18.19 -15.50
CA GLU A 75 2.67 19.51 -16.02
C GLU A 75 1.98 19.88 -17.34
N LYS A 76 1.43 18.90 -18.06
CA LYS A 76 0.71 19.11 -19.32
C LYS A 76 -0.69 19.68 -19.14
N TRP A 77 -1.20 19.70 -17.91
CA TRP A 77 -2.57 20.09 -17.60
C TRP A 77 -2.59 21.32 -16.71
N GLY A 78 -3.42 22.30 -17.07
CA GLY A 78 -3.72 23.46 -16.25
C GLY A 78 -5.19 23.45 -15.82
N ILE A 79 -5.45 23.86 -14.57
CA ILE A 79 -6.82 24.09 -14.10
C ILE A 79 -7.22 25.51 -14.52
N ILE A 80 -8.29 25.65 -15.32
CA ILE A 80 -8.82 26.96 -15.73
C ILE A 80 -9.69 27.52 -14.61
N PRO A 81 -9.30 28.63 -13.96
CA PRO A 81 -10.09 29.22 -12.90
C PRO A 81 -11.42 29.77 -13.43
N ARG A 82 -12.53 29.45 -12.76
CA ARG A 82 -13.87 29.92 -13.15
C ARG A 82 -14.29 31.07 -12.24
N MET A 83 -14.23 32.30 -12.77
CA MET A 83 -14.58 33.52 -12.03
C MET A 83 -16.08 33.64 -11.76
N LEU A 84 -16.44 34.40 -10.70
CA LEU A 84 -17.82 34.72 -10.31
C LEU A 84 -18.73 33.48 -10.18
N ARG A 85 -18.18 32.39 -9.62
CA ARG A 85 -18.94 31.20 -9.23
C ARG A 85 -19.14 31.18 -7.73
N ASP A 86 -20.36 30.89 -7.30
CA ASP A 86 -20.63 30.63 -5.89
C ASP A 86 -19.95 29.32 -5.49
N ALA A 87 -18.84 29.45 -4.77
CA ALA A 87 -18.06 28.35 -4.20
C ALA A 87 -17.91 28.55 -2.68
N ASN A 88 -18.88 29.22 -2.05
CA ASN A 88 -18.85 29.46 -0.60
C ASN A 88 -18.87 28.14 0.17
N ASN A 89 -19.71 27.20 -0.27
CA ASN A 89 -19.82 25.86 0.28
C ASN A 89 -19.06 24.86 -0.61
N ARG A 90 -17.92 24.37 -0.13
CA ARG A 90 -17.08 23.38 -0.82
C ARG A 90 -17.01 22.11 0.00
N THR A 91 -17.11 20.98 -0.66
CA THR A 91 -16.94 19.66 -0.04
C THR A 91 -16.03 18.79 -0.90
N LEU A 92 -15.19 18.00 -0.24
CA LEU A 92 -14.46 16.89 -0.86
C LEU A 92 -15.18 15.56 -0.58
N GLU A 93 -16.27 15.56 0.19
CA GLU A 93 -17.00 14.33 0.48
C GLU A 93 -17.46 13.65 -0.82
N THR A 94 -17.36 12.33 -0.82
CA THR A 94 -17.80 11.50 -1.93
C THR A 94 -18.36 10.19 -1.41
N THR A 95 -18.96 9.41 -2.30
CA THR A 95 -19.46 8.07 -1.99
C THR A 95 -18.78 7.08 -2.92
N LEU A 96 -18.20 6.02 -2.36
CA LEU A 96 -17.59 4.93 -3.11
C LEU A 96 -17.98 3.60 -2.48
N PHE A 97 -18.48 2.66 -3.30
CA PHE A 97 -18.99 1.35 -2.85
C PHE A 97 -19.99 1.45 -1.67
N ASN A 98 -20.93 2.40 -1.77
CA ASN A 98 -21.94 2.71 -0.75
C ASN A 98 -21.36 3.17 0.60
N LYS A 99 -20.11 3.63 0.64
CA LYS A 99 -19.48 4.24 1.81
C LYS A 99 -19.26 5.72 1.58
N LYS A 100 -19.72 6.56 2.52
CA LYS A 100 -19.45 7.99 2.54
C LYS A 100 -18.02 8.23 3.03
N LEU A 101 -17.22 8.92 2.22
CA LEU A 101 -15.83 9.25 2.50
C LEU A 101 -15.68 10.76 2.70
N SER A 102 -14.73 11.17 3.54
CA SER A 102 -14.48 12.60 3.79
C SER A 102 -13.69 13.29 2.67
N SER A 103 -13.06 12.53 1.77
CA SER A 103 -12.39 13.01 0.56
C SER A 103 -12.31 11.91 -0.51
N PRO A 104 -12.02 12.22 -1.79
CA PRO A 104 -11.80 11.23 -2.83
C PRO A 104 -10.37 10.65 -2.77
N LEU A 105 -9.81 10.49 -1.58
CA LEU A 105 -8.46 9.96 -1.36
C LEU A 105 -8.55 8.55 -0.78
N ILE A 106 -7.61 7.71 -1.18
CA ILE A 106 -7.44 6.32 -0.72
C ILE A 106 -5.95 6.12 -0.47
N LEU A 107 -5.58 5.51 0.65
CA LEU A 107 -4.19 5.13 0.88
C LEU A 107 -3.86 3.88 0.06
N ALA A 108 -2.99 4.04 -0.93
CA ALA A 108 -2.57 2.96 -1.82
C ALA A 108 -1.89 1.82 -1.05
N PRO A 109 -1.96 0.57 -1.55
CA PRO A 109 -1.30 -0.56 -0.92
C PRO A 109 0.21 -0.43 -1.07
N ILE A 110 0.89 -0.14 0.04
CA ILE A 110 2.35 -0.16 0.16
C ILE A 110 2.70 -1.30 1.11
N GLY A 111 3.43 -2.29 0.60
CA GLY A 111 3.93 -3.40 1.39
C GLY A 111 5.17 -3.04 2.21
N VAL A 112 5.45 -3.89 3.18
CA VAL A 112 6.69 -3.92 3.98
C VAL A 112 6.96 -2.63 4.77
N GLN A 113 5.92 -1.95 5.27
CA GLN A 113 6.09 -0.63 5.89
C GLN A 113 6.92 -0.65 7.19
N GLY A 114 7.07 -1.83 7.80
CA GLY A 114 7.93 -2.03 8.98
C GLY A 114 9.41 -1.77 8.75
N ILE A 115 9.88 -1.65 7.50
CA ILE A 115 11.25 -1.19 7.23
C ILE A 115 11.38 0.34 7.27
N PHE A 116 10.27 1.08 7.15
CA PHE A 116 10.28 2.54 7.16
C PHE A 116 10.06 3.11 8.56
N HIS A 117 9.22 2.46 9.37
CA HIS A 117 8.83 2.98 10.69
C HIS A 117 8.31 1.85 11.62
N PRO A 118 8.54 1.92 12.95
CA PRO A 118 8.05 0.90 13.90
C PRO A 118 6.54 0.69 13.89
N GLU A 119 5.75 1.75 13.66
CA GLU A 119 4.30 1.63 13.58
C GLU A 119 3.80 0.93 12.30
N ALA A 120 4.66 0.87 11.26
CA ALA A 120 4.40 0.18 10.01
C ALA A 120 3.01 0.47 9.41
N GLU A 121 2.36 -0.56 8.88
CA GLU A 121 1.00 -0.48 8.31
C GLU A 121 -0.05 -0.04 9.34
N SER A 122 0.14 -0.33 10.64
CA SER A 122 -0.83 0.04 11.68
C SER A 122 -0.93 1.56 11.88
N GLY A 123 0.18 2.28 11.74
CA GLY A 123 0.21 3.75 11.81
C GLY A 123 -0.60 4.38 10.66
N ALA A 124 -0.36 3.92 9.43
CA ALA A 124 -1.10 4.35 8.25
C ALA A 124 -2.60 4.01 8.34
N ALA A 125 -2.94 2.82 8.85
CA ALA A 125 -4.31 2.39 9.07
C ALA A 125 -5.05 3.29 10.08
N ARG A 126 -4.41 3.67 11.19
CA ARG A 126 -4.98 4.63 12.16
C ARG A 126 -5.18 6.01 11.54
N ALA A 127 -4.23 6.48 10.72
CA ALA A 127 -4.35 7.78 10.05
C ALA A 127 -5.53 7.80 9.06
N ALA A 128 -5.69 6.74 8.26
CA ALA A 128 -6.83 6.59 7.36
C ALA A 128 -8.17 6.56 8.08
N GLN A 129 -8.24 5.86 9.22
CA GLN A 129 -9.44 5.84 10.08
C GLN A 129 -9.80 7.25 10.54
N LYS A 130 -8.84 8.00 11.09
CA LYS A 130 -9.06 9.38 11.57
C LYS A 130 -9.50 10.34 10.47
N LEU A 131 -9.02 10.13 9.25
CA LEU A 131 -9.38 10.94 8.08
C LEU A 131 -10.63 10.44 7.36
N ASN A 132 -11.25 9.33 7.82
CA ASN A 132 -12.38 8.67 7.19
C ASN A 132 -12.17 8.46 5.67
N ILE A 133 -11.00 7.90 5.34
CA ILE A 133 -10.63 7.48 3.99
C ILE A 133 -10.26 5.99 3.99
N PRO A 134 -10.37 5.29 2.85
CA PRO A 134 -10.02 3.88 2.79
C PRO A 134 -8.52 3.64 2.95
N TYR A 135 -8.16 2.67 3.80
CA TYR A 135 -6.82 2.09 3.86
C TYR A 135 -6.79 0.79 3.06
N VAL A 136 -5.82 0.64 2.15
CA VAL A 136 -5.64 -0.61 1.39
C VAL A 136 -4.44 -1.37 1.94
N LEU A 137 -4.68 -2.48 2.65
CA LEU A 137 -3.62 -3.37 3.15
C LEU A 137 -3.02 -4.17 2.00
N SER A 138 -1.68 -4.23 1.89
CA SER A 138 -1.00 -5.13 0.95
C SER A 138 -0.93 -6.58 1.45
N THR A 139 -0.97 -7.55 0.53
CA THR A 139 -0.59 -8.96 0.83
C THR A 139 0.86 -9.08 1.31
N ALA A 140 1.72 -8.12 0.94
CA ALA A 140 3.14 -8.06 1.28
C ALA A 140 3.39 -7.16 2.51
N ALA A 141 2.66 -7.38 3.62
CA ALA A 141 2.69 -6.49 4.80
C ALA A 141 3.56 -7.03 5.95
N THR A 142 4.05 -6.12 6.80
CA THR A 142 4.71 -6.47 8.08
C THR A 142 3.76 -6.66 9.26
N ARG A 143 2.45 -6.61 9.00
CA ARG A 143 1.36 -6.86 9.97
C ARG A 143 0.39 -7.87 9.39
N THR A 144 -0.34 -8.57 10.26
CA THR A 144 -1.40 -9.49 9.82
C THR A 144 -2.64 -8.73 9.33
N ILE A 145 -3.54 -9.44 8.63
CA ILE A 145 -4.85 -8.90 8.22
C ILE A 145 -5.61 -8.38 9.44
N GLU A 146 -5.56 -9.15 10.53
CA GLU A 146 -6.29 -8.95 11.77
C GLU A 146 -5.73 -7.78 12.59
N GLU A 147 -4.40 -7.67 12.73
CA GLU A 147 -3.76 -6.54 13.43
C GLU A 147 -4.08 -5.20 12.76
N ILE A 148 -4.21 -5.19 11.43
CA ILE A 148 -4.58 -4.00 10.68
C ILE A 148 -6.07 -3.70 10.80
N ALA A 149 -6.92 -4.72 10.88
CA ALA A 149 -8.31 -4.50 11.21
C ALA A 149 -8.46 -3.90 12.62
N GLU A 150 -7.73 -4.39 13.60
CA GLU A 150 -7.72 -3.81 14.95
C GLU A 150 -7.25 -2.35 14.92
N ALA A 151 -6.11 -2.06 14.26
CA ALA A 151 -5.56 -0.71 14.17
C ALA A 151 -6.46 0.27 13.40
N ASN A 152 -7.17 -0.19 12.37
CA ASN A 152 -8.11 0.63 11.60
C ASN A 152 -9.47 0.82 12.29
N GLY A 153 -9.73 0.17 13.45
CA GLY A 153 -10.93 0.41 14.26
C GLY A 153 -12.21 0.18 13.49
N ASP A 154 -13.05 1.20 13.34
CA ASP A 154 -14.29 1.24 12.54
C ASP A 154 -14.12 1.86 11.14
N GLY A 155 -12.88 2.14 10.74
CA GLY A 155 -12.55 2.75 9.45
C GLY A 155 -12.84 1.87 8.23
N HIS A 156 -12.73 2.48 7.04
CA HIS A 156 -12.86 1.78 5.77
C HIS A 156 -11.55 1.06 5.44
N ARG A 157 -11.59 -0.26 5.31
CA ARG A 157 -10.41 -1.09 5.00
C ARG A 157 -10.64 -1.98 3.80
N TRP A 158 -9.67 -1.98 2.90
CA TRP A 158 -9.63 -2.78 1.67
C TRP A 158 -8.41 -3.67 1.70
N PHE A 159 -8.49 -4.84 1.07
CA PHE A 159 -7.40 -5.80 1.05
C PHE A 159 -6.87 -5.90 -0.38
N GLN A 160 -5.60 -5.57 -0.59
CA GLN A 160 -4.93 -5.80 -1.86
C GLN A 160 -4.37 -7.22 -1.89
N LEU A 161 -4.78 -7.96 -2.91
CA LEU A 161 -4.38 -9.33 -3.17
C LEU A 161 -3.24 -9.37 -4.19
N TYR A 162 -2.08 -9.87 -3.77
CA TYR A 162 -1.16 -10.55 -4.68
C TYR A 162 -1.64 -11.99 -4.76
N TRP A 163 -2.16 -12.38 -5.92
CA TRP A 163 -2.94 -13.59 -6.06
C TRP A 163 -2.09 -14.83 -5.78
N PRO A 164 -2.36 -15.56 -4.68
CA PRO A 164 -1.62 -16.77 -4.38
C PRO A 164 -1.69 -17.76 -5.53
N ARG A 165 -0.64 -18.56 -5.70
CA ARG A 165 -0.58 -19.64 -6.69
C ARG A 165 -1.73 -20.62 -6.49
N THR A 166 -2.07 -20.91 -5.25
CA THR A 166 -3.02 -21.95 -4.87
C THR A 166 -4.37 -21.38 -4.44
N ASN A 167 -5.43 -22.10 -4.80
CA ASN A 167 -6.79 -21.68 -4.48
C ASN A 167 -7.07 -21.79 -2.99
N GLU A 168 -6.49 -22.77 -2.29
CA GLU A 168 -6.72 -23.00 -0.87
C GLU A 168 -6.19 -21.84 -0.02
N VAL A 169 -4.99 -21.35 -0.31
CA VAL A 169 -4.44 -20.15 0.36
C VAL A 169 -5.23 -18.93 -0.05
N THR A 170 -5.59 -18.79 -1.33
CA THR A 170 -6.43 -17.66 -1.79
C THR A 170 -7.73 -17.59 -1.00
N LEU A 171 -8.48 -18.69 -0.89
CA LEU A 171 -9.73 -18.76 -0.11
C LEU A 171 -9.51 -18.46 1.37
N SER A 172 -8.41 -18.95 1.95
CA SER A 172 -8.06 -18.65 3.34
C SER A 172 -7.86 -17.15 3.57
N LEU A 173 -7.09 -16.47 2.70
CA LEU A 173 -6.88 -15.02 2.78
C LEU A 173 -8.18 -14.23 2.57
N LEU A 174 -9.00 -14.61 1.59
CA LEU A 174 -10.29 -13.95 1.34
C LEU A 174 -11.22 -14.09 2.56
N ASN A 175 -11.31 -15.28 3.14
CA ASN A 175 -12.12 -15.51 4.34
C ASN A 175 -11.60 -14.72 5.55
N ARG A 176 -10.29 -14.68 5.75
CA ARG A 176 -9.67 -13.88 6.81
C ARG A 176 -9.96 -12.39 6.65
N ALA A 177 -9.77 -11.85 5.44
CA ALA A 177 -10.10 -10.47 5.13
C ALA A 177 -11.60 -10.18 5.36
N LYS A 178 -12.49 -11.05 4.88
CA LYS A 178 -13.94 -10.93 5.11
C LYS A 178 -14.28 -10.90 6.59
N ASN A 179 -13.77 -11.85 7.36
CA ASN A 179 -14.01 -11.97 8.80
C ASN A 179 -13.46 -10.77 9.59
N ALA A 180 -12.36 -10.18 9.11
CA ALA A 180 -11.75 -8.99 9.68
C ALA A 180 -12.42 -7.67 9.19
N GLY A 181 -13.53 -7.74 8.45
CA GLY A 181 -14.33 -6.57 8.07
C GLY A 181 -13.80 -5.78 6.87
N TYR A 182 -12.95 -6.38 6.04
CA TYR A 182 -12.52 -5.76 4.79
C TYR A 182 -13.65 -5.74 3.78
N SER A 183 -13.93 -4.56 3.19
CA SER A 183 -15.12 -4.35 2.35
C SER A 183 -14.85 -4.38 0.85
N ALA A 184 -13.59 -4.27 0.44
CA ALA A 184 -13.18 -4.38 -0.96
C ALA A 184 -11.90 -5.19 -1.12
N LEU A 185 -11.80 -5.89 -2.24
CA LEU A 185 -10.64 -6.67 -2.67
C LEU A 185 -10.00 -5.96 -3.87
N VAL A 186 -8.73 -5.59 -3.76
CA VAL A 186 -7.95 -4.96 -4.82
C VAL A 186 -6.98 -5.98 -5.42
N VAL A 187 -7.32 -6.55 -6.57
CA VAL A 187 -6.47 -7.53 -7.25
C VAL A 187 -5.41 -6.79 -8.05
N THR A 188 -4.13 -6.98 -7.70
CA THR A 188 -3.02 -6.33 -8.40
C THR A 188 -2.53 -7.22 -9.54
N LEU A 189 -2.67 -6.73 -10.77
CA LEU A 189 -2.41 -7.48 -12.01
C LEU A 189 -1.03 -7.20 -12.61
N ASP A 190 -0.38 -6.11 -12.18
CA ASP A 190 0.85 -5.61 -12.79
C ASP A 190 2.14 -6.19 -12.19
N THR A 191 2.06 -7.03 -11.13
CA THR A 191 3.22 -7.53 -10.33
C THR A 191 3.34 -9.05 -10.27
N SER A 192 3.13 -9.75 -11.39
CA SER A 192 3.36 -11.20 -11.44
C SER A 192 4.84 -11.58 -11.26
N THR A 193 5.77 -10.66 -11.56
CA THR A 193 7.22 -10.85 -11.39
C THR A 193 7.85 -9.62 -10.74
N ILE A 194 9.03 -9.80 -10.13
CA ILE A 194 9.79 -8.70 -9.53
C ILE A 194 10.42 -7.86 -10.65
N GLY A 195 10.23 -6.54 -10.58
CA GLY A 195 10.83 -5.60 -11.54
C GLY A 195 12.35 -5.48 -11.39
N TRP A 196 13.02 -5.12 -12.49
CA TRP A 196 14.45 -4.81 -12.47
C TRP A 196 14.70 -3.46 -11.80
N ARG A 197 15.01 -3.48 -10.50
CA ARG A 197 15.28 -2.29 -9.68
C ARG A 197 16.78 -2.23 -9.34
N PRO A 198 17.59 -1.42 -10.04
CA PRO A 198 19.05 -1.41 -9.87
C PRO A 198 19.48 -1.23 -8.42
N HIS A 199 18.77 -0.38 -7.68
CA HIS A 199 19.09 -0.11 -6.30
C HIS A 199 18.99 -1.33 -5.39
N ASP A 200 17.91 -2.09 -5.51
CA ASP A 200 17.71 -3.29 -4.70
C ASP A 200 18.70 -4.38 -5.12
N LEU A 201 18.98 -4.49 -6.42
CA LEU A 201 19.94 -5.46 -6.96
C LEU A 201 21.38 -5.20 -6.48
N GLU A 202 21.83 -3.94 -6.48
CA GLU A 202 23.17 -3.55 -6.01
C GLU A 202 23.42 -3.92 -4.55
N ARG A 203 22.36 -3.96 -3.73
CA ARG A 203 22.44 -4.23 -2.29
C ARG A 203 21.83 -5.56 -1.88
N SER A 204 21.34 -6.34 -2.85
CA SER A 204 20.54 -7.54 -2.60
C SER A 204 19.42 -7.31 -1.58
N TYR A 205 18.77 -6.14 -1.65
CA TYR A 205 17.83 -5.67 -0.64
C TYR A 205 16.43 -6.28 -0.88
N LEU A 206 16.19 -7.45 -0.27
CA LEU A 206 14.94 -8.19 -0.41
C LEU A 206 14.40 -8.63 0.97
N PRO A 207 13.66 -7.78 1.71
CA PRO A 207 13.18 -8.08 3.06
C PRO A 207 12.39 -9.38 3.18
N PHE A 208 11.63 -9.74 2.13
CA PHE A 208 10.85 -10.98 2.08
C PHE A 208 11.69 -12.24 2.27
N ALA A 209 12.93 -12.24 1.75
CA ALA A 209 13.85 -13.36 1.90
C ALA A 209 14.27 -13.58 3.35
N HIS A 210 14.14 -12.57 4.21
CA HIS A 210 14.36 -12.65 5.65
C HIS A 210 13.08 -12.80 6.47
N GLY A 211 11.94 -13.09 5.82
CA GLY A 211 10.66 -13.19 6.50
C GLY A 211 10.07 -11.84 6.95
N VAL A 212 10.50 -10.73 6.35
CA VAL A 212 9.94 -9.40 6.60
C VAL A 212 9.01 -9.01 5.45
N GLY A 213 7.75 -8.70 5.76
CA GLY A 213 6.72 -8.43 4.74
C GLY A 213 5.92 -9.67 4.33
N VAL A 214 6.04 -10.77 5.09
CA VAL A 214 5.35 -12.05 4.84
C VAL A 214 4.31 -12.36 5.92
N GLN A 215 4.01 -11.37 6.78
CA GLN A 215 3.20 -11.56 7.98
C GLN A 215 1.78 -12.00 7.68
N VAL A 216 1.21 -11.59 6.53
CA VAL A 216 -0.07 -12.12 6.02
C VAL A 216 -0.01 -13.63 5.80
N GLY A 217 1.09 -14.14 5.26
CA GLY A 217 1.28 -15.56 4.97
C GLY A 217 1.57 -16.41 6.19
N ILE A 218 2.50 -16.00 7.05
CA ILE A 218 2.85 -16.78 8.24
C ILE A 218 1.75 -16.76 9.33
N SER A 219 0.78 -15.86 9.22
CA SER A 219 -0.44 -15.87 10.03
C SER A 219 -1.58 -16.67 9.37
N ASP A 220 -1.38 -17.21 8.17
CA ASP A 220 -2.40 -17.99 7.47
C ASP A 220 -2.38 -19.47 7.90
N PRO A 221 -3.51 -20.03 8.38
CA PRO A 221 -3.60 -21.42 8.81
C PRO A 221 -3.40 -22.43 7.68
N VAL A 222 -3.87 -22.13 6.47
CA VAL A 222 -3.73 -23.06 5.35
C VAL A 222 -2.28 -23.09 4.86
N PHE A 223 -1.63 -21.94 4.75
CA PHE A 223 -0.22 -21.86 4.40
C PHE A 223 0.67 -22.56 5.44
N MET A 224 0.51 -22.24 6.73
CA MET A 224 1.37 -22.79 7.79
C MET A 224 1.17 -24.29 8.02
N ALA A 225 -0.05 -24.81 7.83
CA ALA A 225 -0.34 -26.23 7.93
C ALA A 225 0.45 -27.08 6.92
N ARG A 226 0.80 -26.55 5.73
CA ARG A 226 1.63 -27.25 4.74
C ARG A 226 3.01 -27.62 5.27
N TYR A 227 3.48 -26.89 6.28
CA TYR A 227 4.78 -27.06 6.91
C TYR A 227 4.66 -27.62 8.33
N ASN A 228 3.48 -28.12 8.72
CA ASN A 228 3.17 -28.60 10.08
C ASN A 228 3.43 -27.54 11.17
N LYS A 229 3.13 -26.27 10.87
CA LYS A 229 3.34 -25.15 11.78
C LYS A 229 2.02 -24.50 12.18
N GLN A 230 2.01 -23.89 13.36
CA GLN A 230 0.90 -23.06 13.81
C GLN A 230 1.03 -21.64 13.23
N PRO A 231 -0.09 -20.96 12.93
CA PRO A 231 -0.10 -19.55 12.55
C PRO A 231 0.58 -18.65 13.56
N ILE A 232 1.41 -17.73 13.07
CA ILE A 232 2.03 -16.67 13.86
C ILE A 232 1.14 -15.43 13.74
N THR A 233 0.24 -15.24 14.70
CA THR A 233 -0.82 -14.21 14.65
C THR A 233 -0.42 -12.86 15.23
N LYS A 234 0.66 -12.82 16.03
CA LYS A 234 1.22 -11.59 16.59
C LYS A 234 2.56 -11.31 15.94
N THR A 235 2.72 -10.11 15.40
CA THR A 235 3.92 -9.73 14.67
C THR A 235 4.94 -9.05 15.57
N GLU A 236 6.19 -9.49 15.43
CA GLU A 236 7.35 -8.88 16.08
C GLU A 236 8.44 -8.71 15.03
N ILE A 237 8.41 -7.57 14.34
CA ILE A 237 9.43 -7.21 13.34
C ILE A 237 10.29 -6.10 13.94
N PRO A 238 11.59 -6.37 14.19
CA PRO A 238 12.50 -5.34 14.67
C PRO A 238 12.57 -4.15 13.72
N PHE A 239 12.65 -2.95 14.31
CA PHE A 239 13.03 -1.73 13.61
C PHE A 239 14.29 -1.16 14.26
N PRO A 240 15.34 -0.80 13.48
CA PRO A 240 15.40 -0.93 12.03
C PRO A 240 15.48 -2.39 11.53
N TYR A 241 15.11 -2.62 10.28
CA TYR A 241 15.42 -3.88 9.58
C TYR A 241 16.89 -3.90 9.18
N GLU A 242 17.63 -4.89 9.66
CA GLU A 242 19.09 -5.00 9.49
C GLU A 242 19.45 -6.30 8.77
N ALA A 243 19.54 -6.24 7.43
CA ALA A 243 19.79 -7.39 6.57
C ALA A 243 21.06 -8.16 6.96
N ASP A 244 22.20 -7.48 7.11
CA ASP A 244 23.49 -8.10 7.43
C ASP A 244 23.47 -8.92 8.74
N LYS A 245 22.69 -8.46 9.74
CA LYS A 245 22.53 -9.19 11.00
C LYS A 245 21.73 -10.48 10.82
N LEU A 246 20.70 -10.44 9.98
CA LEU A 246 19.86 -11.59 9.67
C LEU A 246 20.62 -12.62 8.81
N ASP A 247 21.39 -12.15 7.82
CA ASP A 247 22.29 -12.98 7.03
C ASP A 247 23.33 -13.69 7.91
N LYS A 248 23.97 -12.94 8.81
CA LYS A 248 24.93 -13.51 9.76
C LYS A 248 24.28 -14.57 10.65
N ALA A 249 23.13 -14.27 11.24
CA ALA A 249 22.40 -15.22 12.08
C ALA A 249 22.01 -16.49 11.31
N PHE A 250 21.57 -16.35 10.06
CA PHE A 250 21.26 -17.47 9.18
C PHE A 250 22.49 -18.36 8.92
N LEU A 251 23.63 -17.75 8.58
CA LEU A 251 24.89 -18.44 8.30
C LEU A 251 25.47 -19.13 9.55
N GLU A 252 25.34 -18.51 10.73
CA GLU A 252 25.72 -19.10 12.02
C GLU A 252 24.76 -20.22 12.47
N GLY A 253 23.66 -20.40 11.75
CA GLY A 253 22.73 -21.50 11.94
C GLY A 253 21.65 -21.25 12.98
N ASP A 254 21.37 -19.97 13.32
CA ASP A 254 20.30 -19.61 14.24
C ASP A 254 18.96 -20.21 13.77
N PRO A 255 18.27 -21.00 14.64
CA PRO A 255 17.04 -21.68 14.24
C PRO A 255 15.92 -20.73 13.83
N LYS A 256 15.80 -19.56 14.48
CA LYS A 256 14.75 -18.58 14.15
C LYS A 256 15.04 -17.93 12.81
N ALA A 257 16.28 -17.51 12.55
CA ALA A 257 16.68 -16.95 11.28
C ALA A 257 16.44 -17.94 10.13
N LYS A 258 16.82 -19.21 10.30
CA LYS A 258 16.55 -20.27 9.31
C LYS A 258 15.06 -20.46 9.04
N GLU A 259 14.24 -20.46 10.07
CA GLU A 259 12.78 -20.56 9.93
C GLU A 259 12.19 -19.34 9.22
N SER A 260 12.60 -18.12 9.60
CA SER A 260 12.16 -16.88 8.96
C SER A 260 12.52 -16.83 7.49
N VAL A 261 13.75 -17.21 7.12
CA VAL A 261 14.19 -17.30 5.72
C VAL A 261 13.39 -18.35 4.96
N PHE A 262 13.21 -19.54 5.54
CA PHE A 262 12.42 -20.61 4.92
C PHE A 262 10.99 -20.17 4.63
N LEU A 263 10.27 -19.67 5.64
CA LEU A 263 8.89 -19.21 5.49
C LEU A 263 8.79 -18.01 4.54
N GLY A 264 9.79 -17.11 4.56
CA GLY A 264 9.87 -15.99 3.64
C GLY A 264 9.94 -16.43 2.18
N ILE A 265 10.85 -17.37 1.88
CA ILE A 265 10.99 -17.95 0.53
C ILE A 265 9.73 -18.67 0.09
N GLU A 266 9.14 -19.48 0.97
CA GLU A 266 7.92 -20.22 0.66
C GLU A 266 6.72 -19.30 0.42
N TRP A 267 6.60 -18.20 1.18
CA TRP A 267 5.56 -17.22 0.95
C TRP A 267 5.75 -16.48 -0.38
N MET A 268 6.99 -16.11 -0.73
CA MET A 268 7.28 -15.51 -2.04
C MET A 268 6.89 -16.45 -3.19
N LYS A 269 7.16 -17.75 -3.08
CA LYS A 269 6.73 -18.74 -4.09
C LYS A 269 5.21 -18.85 -4.21
N GLU A 270 4.49 -18.57 -3.13
CA GLU A 270 3.03 -18.61 -3.10
C GLU A 270 2.42 -17.32 -3.67
N ALA A 271 2.76 -16.15 -3.11
CA ALA A 271 2.15 -14.86 -3.44
C ALA A 271 2.79 -14.15 -4.66
N ASN A 272 4.04 -14.44 -4.99
CA ASN A 272 4.79 -13.87 -6.14
C ASN A 272 5.29 -14.98 -7.06
N SER A 273 4.42 -15.94 -7.36
CA SER A 273 4.74 -17.21 -8.03
C SER A 273 5.21 -17.11 -9.49
N GLY A 274 5.16 -15.93 -10.12
CA GLY A 274 5.40 -15.81 -11.57
C GLY A 274 4.23 -16.26 -12.45
N ILE A 275 3.10 -16.66 -11.84
CA ILE A 275 1.92 -17.08 -12.59
C ILE A 275 1.17 -15.85 -13.10
N PHE A 276 0.94 -15.81 -14.41
CA PHE A 276 0.06 -14.85 -15.06
C PHE A 276 -1.36 -15.40 -15.08
N ARG A 277 -2.29 -14.63 -14.51
CA ARG A 277 -3.72 -14.96 -14.48
C ARG A 277 -4.40 -14.45 -15.75
N THR A 278 -5.43 -15.15 -16.19
CA THR A 278 -6.27 -14.69 -17.31
C THR A 278 -7.48 -13.92 -16.79
N TRP A 279 -8.26 -13.34 -17.70
CA TRP A 279 -9.51 -12.66 -17.33
C TRP A 279 -10.53 -13.64 -16.76
N GLU A 280 -10.58 -14.87 -17.29
CA GLU A 280 -11.48 -15.94 -16.83
C GLU A 280 -11.19 -16.34 -15.39
N ASP A 281 -9.94 -16.29 -14.96
CA ASP A 281 -9.57 -16.57 -13.57
C ASP A 281 -10.30 -15.62 -12.60
N LEU A 282 -10.59 -14.36 -12.98
CA LEU A 282 -11.28 -13.39 -12.10
C LEU A 282 -12.61 -13.91 -11.61
N LYS A 283 -13.27 -14.78 -12.37
CA LYS A 283 -14.52 -15.44 -11.94
C LYS A 283 -14.33 -16.15 -10.61
N PHE A 284 -13.19 -16.80 -10.37
CA PHE A 284 -12.90 -17.46 -9.11
C PHE A 284 -12.91 -16.47 -7.93
N LEU A 285 -12.26 -15.31 -8.08
CA LEU A 285 -12.28 -14.28 -7.03
C LEU A 285 -13.68 -13.70 -6.84
N ARG A 286 -14.39 -13.44 -7.94
CA ARG A 286 -15.74 -12.91 -7.88
C ARG A 286 -16.71 -13.86 -7.17
N ASP A 287 -16.62 -15.16 -7.45
CA ASP A 287 -17.46 -16.20 -6.84
C ASP A 287 -17.16 -16.39 -5.34
N ASN A 288 -15.97 -16.00 -4.87
CA ASN A 288 -15.51 -16.19 -3.49
C ASN A 288 -15.31 -14.88 -2.70
N TRP A 289 -15.70 -13.74 -3.26
CA TRP A 289 -15.68 -12.44 -2.60
C TRP A 289 -17.02 -11.76 -2.83
N GLU A 290 -17.68 -11.31 -1.78
CA GLU A 290 -19.00 -10.64 -1.88
C GLU A 290 -18.88 -9.11 -1.88
N GLY A 291 -17.76 -8.56 -1.39
CA GLY A 291 -17.51 -7.12 -1.34
C GLY A 291 -17.16 -6.53 -2.71
N ALA A 292 -16.74 -5.26 -2.75
CA ALA A 292 -16.32 -4.66 -4.01
C ALA A 292 -15.06 -5.34 -4.55
N LEU A 293 -15.05 -5.72 -5.83
CA LEU A 293 -13.90 -6.29 -6.53
C LEU A 293 -13.28 -5.21 -7.42
N VAL A 294 -12.02 -4.88 -7.15
CA VAL A 294 -11.29 -3.81 -7.83
C VAL A 294 -10.07 -4.40 -8.50
N VAL A 295 -9.81 -4.06 -9.77
CA VAL A 295 -8.57 -4.44 -10.46
C VAL A 295 -7.60 -3.26 -10.51
N LYS A 296 -6.34 -3.52 -10.15
CA LYS A 296 -5.25 -2.53 -10.15
C LYS A 296 -4.19 -2.92 -11.17
N GLY A 297 -3.71 -1.92 -11.93
CA GLY A 297 -2.65 -2.09 -12.92
C GLY A 297 -3.09 -1.83 -14.35
N ILE A 298 -4.36 -1.43 -14.55
CA ILE A 298 -4.91 -1.13 -15.88
C ILE A 298 -4.25 0.13 -16.44
N GLN A 299 -3.83 0.09 -17.71
CA GLN A 299 -3.13 1.20 -18.38
C GLN A 299 -3.73 1.56 -19.76
N CYS A 300 -4.64 0.76 -20.30
CA CYS A 300 -5.31 1.02 -21.56
C CYS A 300 -6.84 0.85 -21.46
N LEU A 301 -7.55 1.36 -22.47
CA LEU A 301 -9.01 1.32 -22.52
C LEU A 301 -9.53 -0.10 -22.71
N GLU A 302 -8.87 -0.90 -23.55
CA GLU A 302 -9.29 -2.25 -23.91
C GLU A 302 -9.33 -3.16 -22.67
N ASP A 303 -8.33 -3.07 -21.80
CA ASP A 303 -8.29 -3.83 -20.55
C ASP A 303 -9.29 -3.29 -19.52
N ALA A 304 -9.59 -1.98 -19.54
CA ALA A 304 -10.64 -1.42 -18.70
C ALA A 304 -12.03 -1.94 -19.11
N GLU A 305 -12.33 -1.99 -20.41
CA GLU A 305 -13.57 -2.53 -20.95
C GLU A 305 -13.72 -4.02 -20.64
N LYS A 306 -12.64 -4.81 -20.78
CA LYS A 306 -12.62 -6.21 -20.37
C LYS A 306 -12.91 -6.37 -18.88
N ALA A 307 -12.28 -5.58 -18.02
CA ALA A 307 -12.51 -5.67 -16.58
C ALA A 307 -14.01 -5.51 -16.25
N LEU A 308 -14.70 -4.56 -16.89
CA LEU A 308 -16.15 -4.38 -16.72
C LEU A 308 -16.97 -5.60 -17.18
N GLN A 309 -16.58 -6.25 -18.28
CA GLN A 309 -17.25 -7.47 -18.76
C GLN A 309 -17.17 -8.64 -17.76
N PHE A 310 -16.10 -8.68 -16.94
CA PHE A 310 -15.91 -9.69 -15.90
C PHE A 310 -16.49 -9.30 -14.53
N GLY A 311 -17.31 -8.23 -14.48
CA GLY A 311 -18.06 -7.87 -13.28
C GLY A 311 -17.21 -7.30 -12.15
N VAL A 312 -16.12 -6.60 -12.48
CA VAL A 312 -15.39 -5.79 -11.50
C VAL A 312 -16.21 -4.55 -11.12
N ASP A 313 -16.14 -4.15 -9.86
CA ASP A 313 -16.84 -2.97 -9.34
C ASP A 313 -15.99 -1.70 -9.48
N GLY A 314 -14.67 -1.83 -9.63
CA GLY A 314 -13.77 -0.68 -9.75
C GLY A 314 -12.48 -0.99 -10.50
N ILE A 315 -11.87 0.08 -11.02
CA ILE A 315 -10.60 0.04 -11.76
C ILE A 315 -9.65 1.06 -11.14
N VAL A 316 -8.43 0.62 -10.83
CA VAL A 316 -7.32 1.48 -10.42
C VAL A 316 -6.31 1.55 -11.56
N VAL A 317 -6.30 2.70 -12.25
CA VAL A 317 -5.31 3.02 -13.27
C VAL A 317 -3.96 3.24 -12.59
N SER A 318 -3.00 2.35 -12.83
CA SER A 318 -1.70 2.39 -12.15
C SER A 318 -0.62 1.67 -12.97
N ASN A 319 0.60 2.18 -12.91
CA ASN A 319 1.83 1.49 -13.34
C ASN A 319 2.70 1.09 -12.15
N HIS A 320 2.07 0.83 -11.00
CA HIS A 320 2.71 0.44 -9.76
C HIS A 320 3.74 1.43 -9.21
N GLY A 321 3.56 2.73 -9.46
CA GLY A 321 4.55 3.72 -9.05
C GLY A 321 5.91 3.50 -9.73
N THR A 322 5.92 2.85 -10.90
CA THR A 322 7.08 2.62 -11.79
C THR A 322 8.08 1.56 -11.33
N LEU A 323 7.66 0.68 -10.42
CA LEU A 323 8.50 -0.37 -9.84
C LEU A 323 8.76 -1.59 -10.74
N LEU A 324 8.10 -1.70 -11.90
CA LEU A 324 8.03 -2.96 -12.66
C LEU A 324 8.55 -2.86 -14.10
N LEU A 325 7.87 -2.08 -14.94
CA LEU A 325 8.24 -1.92 -16.35
C LEU A 325 8.68 -0.48 -16.65
N PRO A 326 9.87 -0.29 -17.25
CA PRO A 326 10.16 0.97 -17.91
C PRO A 326 9.28 1.06 -19.16
N ILE A 327 8.22 1.86 -19.10
CA ILE A 327 7.40 2.16 -20.27
C ILE A 327 8.29 2.95 -21.23
N PRO A 328 8.55 2.47 -22.46
CA PRO A 328 9.22 3.26 -23.48
C PRO A 328 8.39 4.52 -23.70
N THR A 329 9.00 5.70 -23.54
CA THR A 329 8.36 6.94 -23.98
C THR A 329 8.32 6.89 -25.49
N PHE A 330 7.23 6.38 -26.07
CA PHE A 330 6.98 6.55 -27.49
C PHE A 330 6.83 8.05 -27.75
N PRO A 331 7.63 8.64 -28.65
CA PRO A 331 7.36 10.00 -29.10
C PRO A 331 5.96 10.01 -29.72
N ARG A 332 5.11 10.92 -29.25
CA ARG A 332 3.79 11.17 -29.85
C ARG A 332 3.94 11.73 -31.26
#